data_AF-A0A4V2AZP8-F1
#
_entry.id   AF-A0A4V2AZP8-F1
#
_cell.length_a   1.000
_cell.length_b   1.000
_cell.length_c   1.000
_cell.angle_alpha   90.00
_cell.angle_beta   90.00
_cell.angle_gamma   90.00
#
_symmetry.space_group_name_H-M   'P 1'
#
loop_
_entity.id
_entity.type
_entity.pdbx_description
1 polymer ?
#
loop_
_entity_poly.entity_id
_entity_poly.type
_entity_poly.pdbx_seq_one_letter_code
_entity_poly.pdbx_strand_id
1 'polypeptide(L)'
;MTIRTVKFLTFLFLIFSSCGSKEFDCDDMPIQPAFIGFQLTEIDTLIFRKFKPNEDFRNLVDTTVVTFNNLYRTTDDTTKIIHFKLSDGIKPGFDWQLFIPAIKRTIIVSDIASNKKSGSCGTRAVGSACTCLNDLFSAKQDGSIITFSDVNNESPFIYIRK
;
A
#
# COMPACT_ATOMS: atom_id res chain seq x y z
N MET A 1 -31.82 -18.31 48.30
CA MET A 1 -30.96 -18.46 47.11
C MET A 1 -29.62 -19.03 47.58
N THR A 2 -29.34 -20.30 47.31
CA THR A 2 -28.18 -21.03 47.84
C THR A 2 -26.88 -20.56 47.20
N ILE A 3 -25.77 -20.52 47.96
CA ILE A 3 -24.41 -20.17 47.49
C ILE A 3 -23.99 -20.95 46.23
N ARG A 4 -24.53 -22.17 46.04
CA ARG A 4 -24.34 -23.02 44.85
C ARG A 4 -24.92 -22.42 43.56
N THR A 5 -26.07 -21.74 43.63
CA THR A 5 -26.75 -21.15 42.46
C THR A 5 -26.05 -19.86 42.02
N VAL A 6 -25.49 -19.10 42.96
CA VAL A 6 -24.68 -17.90 42.68
C VAL A 6 -23.41 -18.29 41.91
N LYS A 7 -22.67 -19.31 42.37
CA LYS A 7 -21.43 -19.77 41.71
C LYS A 7 -21.65 -20.28 40.27
N PHE A 8 -22.78 -20.94 40.02
CA PHE A 8 -23.13 -21.42 38.68
C PHE A 8 -23.45 -20.26 37.71
N LEU A 9 -24.16 -19.23 38.19
CA LEU A 9 -24.42 -18.02 37.41
C LEU A 9 -23.15 -17.21 37.12
N THR A 10 -22.21 -17.12 38.08
CA THR A 10 -20.92 -16.43 37.85
C THR A 10 -20.05 -17.18 36.85
N PHE A 11 -20.06 -18.51 36.87
CA PHE A 11 -19.35 -19.34 35.89
C PHE A 11 -19.93 -19.18 34.48
N LEU A 12 -21.26 -19.13 34.34
CA LEU A 12 -21.92 -18.94 33.05
C LEU A 12 -21.61 -17.57 32.42
N PHE A 13 -21.54 -16.49 33.22
CA PHE A 13 -21.21 -15.14 32.74
C PHE A 13 -19.78 -15.02 32.19
N LEU A 14 -18.84 -15.82 32.69
CA LEU A 14 -17.43 -15.82 32.22
C LEU A 14 -17.27 -16.49 30.84
N ILE A 15 -18.20 -17.32 30.40
CA ILE A 15 -18.14 -18.01 29.10
C ILE A 15 -18.70 -17.13 27.96
N PHE A 16 -19.59 -16.18 28.28
CA PHE A 16 -20.24 -15.30 27.29
C PHE A 16 -19.48 -13.99 26.99
N SER A 17 -18.39 -13.68 27.69
CA SER A 17 -17.58 -12.48 27.42
C SER A 17 -16.61 -12.64 26.24
N SER A 18 -16.55 -13.81 25.59
CA SER A 18 -15.65 -14.07 24.45
C SER A 18 -16.24 -13.69 23.08
N CYS A 19 -17.31 -12.88 23.03
CA CYS A 19 -17.76 -12.23 21.80
C CYS A 19 -16.85 -11.01 21.51
N GLY A 20 -15.55 -11.24 21.34
CA GLY A 20 -14.55 -10.21 21.08
C GLY A 20 -14.43 -9.91 19.59
N SER A 21 -13.93 -8.72 19.26
CA SER A 21 -13.33 -8.44 17.96
C SER A 21 -11.85 -8.83 17.98
N LYS A 22 -11.32 -9.22 16.82
CA LYS A 22 -9.89 -9.43 16.62
C LYS A 22 -9.30 -8.16 16.03
N GLU A 23 -8.33 -7.59 16.73
CA GLU A 23 -7.52 -6.49 16.22
C GLU A 23 -6.46 -7.02 15.24
N PHE A 24 -6.16 -6.25 14.21
CA PHE A 24 -5.12 -6.53 13.22
C PHE A 24 -4.50 -5.23 12.70
N ASP A 25 -3.25 -5.29 12.26
CA ASP A 25 -2.58 -4.15 11.64
C ASP A 25 -3.11 -3.94 10.21
N CYS A 26 -3.37 -2.68 9.84
CA CYS A 26 -3.78 -2.34 8.49
C CYS A 26 -2.62 -2.44 7.50
N ASP A 27 -2.94 -2.79 6.26
CA ASP A 27 -1.96 -2.91 5.18
C ASP A 27 -1.64 -1.56 4.52
N ASP A 28 -0.43 -1.44 3.96
CA ASP A 28 -0.07 -0.28 3.15
C ASP A 28 -0.52 -0.46 1.70
N MET A 29 -1.28 0.50 1.20
CA MET A 29 -1.65 0.58 -0.21
C MET A 29 -0.42 1.02 -1.05
N PRO A 30 -0.07 0.31 -2.14
CA PRO A 30 1.05 0.72 -2.97
C PRO A 30 0.73 2.00 -3.75
N ILE A 31 1.70 2.90 -3.85
CA ILE A 31 1.68 4.05 -4.76
C ILE A 31 1.96 3.54 -6.18
N GLN A 32 1.06 3.85 -7.11
CA GLN A 32 1.14 3.42 -8.50
C GLN A 32 1.71 4.54 -9.40
N PRO A 33 2.50 4.22 -10.43
CA PRO A 33 2.91 5.23 -11.41
C PRO A 33 1.78 5.54 -12.40
N ALA A 34 1.64 6.82 -12.74
CA ALA A 34 0.79 7.32 -13.83
C ALA A 34 1.65 8.13 -14.80
N PHE A 35 1.66 7.74 -16.07
CA PHE A 35 2.52 8.30 -17.11
C PHE A 35 1.74 9.24 -18.02
N ILE A 36 2.19 10.49 -18.14
CA ILE A 36 1.55 11.53 -18.96
C ILE A 36 2.42 11.82 -20.18
N GLY A 37 1.84 11.66 -21.37
CA GLY A 37 2.52 11.93 -22.66
C GLY A 37 3.47 10.83 -23.14
N PHE A 38 3.39 9.64 -22.54
CA PHE A 38 4.20 8.47 -22.93
C PHE A 38 3.43 7.54 -23.86
N GLN A 39 4.14 6.93 -24.81
CA GLN A 39 3.64 5.78 -25.55
C GLN A 39 3.79 4.51 -24.71
N LEU A 40 2.91 3.52 -24.93
CA LEU A 40 2.96 2.25 -24.18
C LEU A 40 4.31 1.53 -24.35
N THR A 41 4.92 1.62 -25.52
CA THR A 41 6.26 1.05 -25.81
C THR A 41 7.39 1.74 -25.04
N GLU A 42 7.17 2.94 -24.49
CA GLU A 42 8.15 3.64 -23.65
C GLU A 42 8.05 3.23 -22.18
N ILE A 43 6.97 2.56 -21.78
CA ILE A 43 6.65 2.21 -20.39
C ILE A 43 6.27 0.73 -20.22
N ASP A 44 6.59 -0.10 -21.21
CA ASP A 44 6.28 -1.53 -21.29
C ASP A 44 6.97 -2.35 -20.18
N THR A 45 8.14 -1.89 -19.76
CA THR A 45 8.94 -2.46 -18.69
C THR A 45 9.30 -1.39 -17.67
N LEU A 46 9.07 -1.69 -16.39
CA LEU A 46 9.48 -0.87 -15.26
C LEU A 46 10.31 -1.69 -14.30
N ILE A 47 11.34 -1.08 -13.72
CA ILE A 47 12.17 -1.70 -12.69
C ILE A 47 12.04 -0.90 -11.41
N PHE A 48 11.49 -1.53 -10.39
CA PHE A 48 11.38 -0.97 -9.04
C PHE A 48 12.54 -1.48 -8.21
N ARG A 49 13.35 -0.57 -7.67
CA ARG A 49 14.43 -0.89 -6.74
C ARG A 49 14.07 -0.35 -5.38
N LYS A 50 14.08 -1.23 -4.40
CA LYS A 50 13.73 -0.94 -3.01
C LYS A 50 15.02 -0.77 -2.21
N PHE A 51 15.13 0.31 -1.46
CA PHE A 51 16.29 0.63 -0.65
C PHE A 51 15.89 0.83 0.80
N LYS A 52 16.85 0.66 1.72
CA LYS A 52 16.67 1.09 3.10
C LYS A 52 16.43 2.60 3.13
N PRO A 53 15.49 3.08 3.96
CA PRO A 53 15.16 4.51 4.03
C PRO A 53 16.31 5.30 4.65
N ASN A 54 16.50 6.55 4.22
CA ASN A 54 17.48 7.50 4.77
C ASN A 54 18.95 7.07 4.63
N GLU A 55 19.27 6.25 3.62
CA GLU A 55 20.65 5.78 3.38
C GLU A 55 21.19 6.20 2.00
N ASP A 56 20.61 7.23 1.39
CA ASP A 56 21.01 7.79 0.09
C ASP A 56 21.09 6.72 -1.02
N PHE A 57 20.14 5.78 -1.02
CA PHE A 57 20.08 4.69 -2.01
C PHE A 57 21.33 3.79 -2.04
N ARG A 58 22.08 3.68 -0.93
CA ARG A 58 23.28 2.83 -0.86
C ARG A 58 22.99 1.35 -0.63
N ASN A 59 21.97 1.04 0.17
CA ASN A 59 21.65 -0.34 0.54
C ASN A 59 20.38 -0.81 -0.17
N LEU A 60 20.58 -1.53 -1.28
CA LEU A 60 19.53 -2.18 -2.03
C LEU A 60 18.96 -3.34 -1.20
N VAL A 61 17.65 -3.33 -1.00
CA VAL A 61 16.88 -4.39 -0.31
C VAL A 61 16.34 -5.39 -1.32
N ASP A 62 15.74 -4.90 -2.41
CA ASP A 62 15.11 -5.76 -3.40
C ASP A 62 15.00 -5.06 -4.77
N THR A 63 14.75 -5.84 -5.82
CA THR A 63 14.46 -5.35 -7.16
C THR A 63 13.34 -6.17 -7.80
N THR A 64 12.31 -5.46 -8.26
CA THR A 64 11.16 -6.05 -8.95
C THR A 64 11.10 -5.51 -10.37
N VAL A 65 11.06 -6.41 -11.34
CA VAL A 65 10.80 -6.05 -12.74
C VAL A 65 9.33 -6.30 -13.02
N VAL A 66 8.65 -5.30 -13.56
CA VAL A 66 7.26 -5.40 -13.98
C VAL A 66 7.19 -5.13 -15.47
N THR A 67 6.78 -6.15 -16.21
CA THR A 67 6.48 -6.06 -17.64
C THR A 67 4.97 -6.12 -17.79
N PHE A 68 4.39 -5.11 -18.44
CA PHE A 68 2.95 -4.97 -18.47
C PHE A 68 2.39 -5.43 -19.80
N ASN A 69 1.81 -6.62 -19.78
CA ASN A 69 1.02 -7.12 -20.89
C ASN A 69 -0.45 -7.06 -20.44
N ASN A 70 -1.15 -5.96 -20.76
CA ASN A 70 -2.58 -5.70 -20.52
C ASN A 70 -3.01 -5.13 -19.15
N LEU A 71 -2.14 -4.43 -18.41
CA LEU A 71 -2.45 -3.90 -17.06
C LEU A 71 -2.56 -2.36 -17.00
N TYR A 72 -2.81 -1.74 -18.15
CA TYR A 72 -2.91 -0.29 -18.28
C TYR A 72 -4.35 0.17 -18.40
N ARG A 73 -4.61 1.35 -17.86
CA ARG A 73 -5.79 2.15 -18.20
C ARG A 73 -5.32 3.50 -18.71
N THR A 74 -5.47 3.71 -20.01
CA THR A 74 -5.20 5.00 -20.64
C THR A 74 -6.49 5.81 -20.72
N THR A 75 -6.41 7.08 -20.36
CA THR A 75 -7.47 8.07 -20.53
C THR A 75 -6.80 9.37 -20.93
N ASP A 76 -7.21 9.91 -22.07
CA ASP A 76 -6.55 11.05 -22.73
C ASP A 76 -5.04 10.80 -22.94
N ASP A 77 -4.18 11.68 -22.44
CA ASP A 77 -2.72 11.58 -22.52
C ASP A 77 -2.09 10.81 -21.33
N THR A 78 -2.92 10.28 -20.43
CA THR A 78 -2.48 9.70 -19.16
C THR A 78 -2.70 8.20 -19.15
N THR A 79 -1.62 7.43 -18.99
CA THR A 79 -1.65 5.98 -18.80
C THR A 79 -1.37 5.62 -17.35
N LYS A 80 -2.38 5.06 -16.68
CA LYS A 80 -2.28 4.56 -15.31
C LYS A 80 -1.99 3.06 -15.30
N ILE A 81 -1.15 2.62 -14.37
CA ILE A 81 -0.88 1.21 -14.13
C ILE A 81 -1.78 0.71 -13.01
N ILE A 82 -2.81 -0.08 -13.34
CA ILE A 82 -3.93 -0.38 -12.43
C ILE A 82 -3.87 -1.76 -11.75
N HIS A 83 -3.02 -2.67 -12.24
CA HIS A 83 -2.84 -4.00 -11.64
C HIS A 83 -1.44 -4.12 -11.07
N PHE A 84 -1.28 -3.58 -9.87
CA PHE A 84 -0.11 -3.81 -9.04
C PHE A 84 -0.53 -4.78 -7.95
N LYS A 85 0.17 -5.92 -7.79
CA LYS A 85 -0.06 -6.77 -6.62
C LYS A 85 0.22 -5.93 -5.39
N LEU A 86 -0.56 -6.09 -4.32
CA LEU A 86 -0.30 -5.38 -3.06
C LEU A 86 1.12 -5.63 -2.53
N SER A 87 1.77 -6.76 -2.84
CA SER A 87 3.17 -7.01 -2.46
C SER A 87 4.18 -6.17 -3.23
N ASP A 88 3.82 -5.77 -4.43
CA ASP A 88 4.72 -5.16 -5.40
C ASP A 88 4.40 -3.64 -5.38
N GLY A 89 5.41 -2.78 -5.50
CA GLY A 89 5.18 -1.35 -5.68
C GLY A 89 5.65 -0.48 -4.51
N ILE A 90 5.52 0.83 -4.73
CA ILE A 90 6.14 1.86 -3.89
C ILE A 90 5.35 1.99 -2.60
N LYS A 91 6.00 1.75 -1.46
CA LYS A 91 5.35 1.71 -0.14
C LYS A 91 6.13 2.45 0.93
N PRO A 92 5.46 2.91 2.00
CA PRO A 92 6.10 3.46 3.18
C PRO A 92 7.18 2.55 3.78
N GLY A 93 8.11 3.16 4.51
CA GLY A 93 9.18 2.46 5.22
C GLY A 93 10.42 2.13 4.37
N PHE A 94 10.44 2.53 3.10
CA PHE A 94 11.56 2.31 2.18
C PHE A 94 11.72 3.48 1.22
N ASP A 95 12.95 3.64 0.71
CA ASP A 95 13.23 4.54 -0.42
C ASP A 95 13.18 3.73 -1.72
N TRP A 96 12.71 4.35 -2.79
CA TRP A 96 12.44 3.67 -4.06
C TRP A 96 13.08 4.39 -5.23
N GLN A 97 13.57 3.60 -6.18
CA GLN A 97 13.85 4.05 -7.54
C GLN A 97 12.93 3.32 -8.51
N LEU A 98 12.26 4.09 -9.35
CA LEU A 98 11.54 3.58 -10.51
C LEU A 98 12.35 3.88 -11.76
N PHE A 99 12.94 2.84 -12.35
CA PHE A 99 13.71 2.95 -13.58
C PHE A 99 12.89 2.51 -14.78
N ILE A 100 12.88 3.34 -15.82
CA ILE A 100 12.16 3.15 -17.08
C ILE A 100 13.22 2.90 -18.17
N PRO A 101 13.48 1.64 -18.55
CA PRO A 101 14.62 1.29 -19.40
C PRO A 101 14.57 1.92 -20.80
N ALA A 102 13.38 1.96 -21.43
CA ALA A 102 13.20 2.44 -22.80
C ALA A 102 13.69 3.89 -23.00
N ILE A 103 13.52 4.73 -21.97
CA ILE A 103 13.92 6.15 -21.98
C ILE A 103 15.11 6.44 -21.05
N LYS A 104 15.68 5.42 -20.40
CA LYS A 104 16.79 5.52 -19.44
C LYS A 104 16.55 6.56 -18.33
N ARG A 105 15.32 6.65 -17.84
CA ARG A 105 14.94 7.61 -16.79
C ARG A 105 14.75 6.89 -15.46
N THR A 106 15.27 7.50 -14.41
CA THR A 106 15.02 7.07 -13.03
C THR A 106 14.20 8.14 -12.33
N ILE A 107 13.12 7.72 -11.68
CA ILE A 107 12.33 8.53 -10.76
C ILE A 107 12.69 8.10 -9.34
N ILE A 108 12.97 9.05 -8.48
CA ILE A 108 13.28 8.82 -7.07
C ILE A 108 12.03 9.08 -6.23
N VAL A 109 11.68 8.14 -5.36
CA VAL A 109 10.61 8.32 -4.37
C VAL A 109 11.12 8.01 -2.97
N SER A 110 11.03 8.96 -2.06
CA SER A 110 11.47 8.82 -0.67
C SER A 110 10.52 9.55 0.29
N ASP A 111 10.81 9.49 1.59
CA ASP A 111 10.07 10.21 2.64
C ASP A 111 8.55 10.04 2.54
N ILE A 112 8.11 8.80 2.28
CA ILE A 112 6.69 8.47 2.13
C ILE A 112 6.02 8.54 3.50
N ALA A 113 5.18 9.55 3.71
CA ALA A 113 4.43 9.77 4.92
C ALA A 113 3.10 9.01 4.90
N SER A 114 2.89 8.18 5.92
CA SER A 114 1.67 7.39 6.14
C SER A 114 1.35 7.33 7.63
N ASN A 115 0.13 6.94 7.99
CA ASN A 115 -0.19 6.53 9.36
C ASN A 115 -0.15 5.01 9.49
N LYS A 116 -0.01 4.52 10.72
CA LYS A 116 -0.25 3.12 11.05
C LYS A 116 -1.56 3.02 11.80
N LYS A 117 -2.53 2.36 11.19
CA LYS A 117 -3.84 2.08 11.78
C LYS A 117 -3.92 0.62 12.23
N SER A 118 -4.77 0.38 13.21
CA SER A 118 -5.27 -0.95 13.52
C SER A 118 -6.75 -1.04 13.10
N GLY A 119 -7.12 -2.18 12.55
CA GLY A 119 -8.49 -2.55 12.26
C GLY A 119 -9.03 -3.53 13.28
N SER A 120 -10.35 -3.53 13.47
CA SER A 120 -11.04 -4.46 14.36
C SER A 120 -12.13 -5.17 13.58
N CYS A 121 -12.19 -6.50 13.64
CA CYS A 121 -13.27 -7.24 13.03
C CYS A 121 -13.85 -8.34 13.91
N GLY A 122 -15.13 -8.67 13.71
CA GLY A 122 -15.82 -9.65 14.55
C GLY A 122 -15.16 -11.03 14.47
N THR A 123 -15.16 -11.77 15.58
CA THR A 123 -14.58 -13.13 15.70
C THR A 123 -15.08 -14.18 14.69
N ARG A 124 -16.21 -13.91 14.01
CA ARG A 124 -16.76 -14.77 12.94
C ARG A 124 -16.40 -14.31 11.52
N ALA A 125 -15.67 -13.21 11.37
CA ALA A 125 -15.20 -12.77 10.07
C ALA A 125 -14.08 -13.72 9.60
N VAL A 126 -14.38 -14.51 8.57
CA VAL A 126 -13.44 -15.43 7.92
C VAL A 126 -13.04 -14.81 6.58
N GLY A 127 -11.74 -14.69 6.31
CA GLY A 127 -11.22 -14.23 5.01
C GLY A 127 -11.25 -12.71 4.79
N SER A 128 -11.47 -12.29 3.54
CA SER A 128 -11.35 -10.92 3.00
C SER A 128 -12.36 -9.89 3.53
N ALA A 129 -13.14 -10.23 4.56
CA ALA A 129 -14.12 -9.31 5.17
C ALA A 129 -13.47 -8.29 6.12
N CYS A 130 -12.22 -8.53 6.54
CA CYS A 130 -11.45 -7.63 7.40
C CYS A 130 -10.32 -7.00 6.58
N THR A 131 -10.63 -5.94 5.83
CA THR A 131 -9.60 -5.15 5.12
C THR A 131 -9.58 -3.74 5.69
N CYS A 132 -8.40 -3.29 6.09
CA CYS A 132 -8.17 -1.88 6.33
C CYS A 132 -6.83 -1.49 5.73
N LEU A 133 -6.75 -0.25 5.26
CA LEU A 133 -5.56 0.32 4.64
C LEU A 133 -5.09 1.51 5.48
N ASN A 134 -3.77 1.65 5.56
CA ASN A 134 -3.14 2.86 6.07
C ASN A 134 -3.34 4.02 5.10
N ASP A 135 -3.50 5.23 5.64
CA ASP A 135 -3.56 6.44 4.85
C ASP A 135 -2.15 6.81 4.37
N LEU A 136 -2.08 7.32 3.15
CA LEU A 136 -0.90 7.93 2.56
C LEU A 136 -1.13 9.42 2.45
N PHE A 137 -0.21 10.22 2.97
CA PHE A 137 -0.35 11.68 3.04
C PHE A 137 0.53 12.38 2.00
N SER A 138 1.79 11.97 1.90
CA SER A 138 2.77 12.62 1.02
C SER A 138 3.96 11.71 0.72
N ALA A 139 4.75 12.12 -0.26
CA ALA A 139 6.08 11.56 -0.54
C ALA A 139 6.97 12.66 -1.15
N LYS A 140 8.27 12.42 -1.25
CA LYS A 140 9.17 13.19 -2.11
C LYS A 140 9.36 12.46 -3.42
N GLN A 141 9.03 13.11 -4.54
CA GLN A 141 9.33 12.66 -5.89
C GLN A 141 10.43 13.55 -6.47
N ASP A 142 11.57 12.98 -6.83
CA ASP A 142 12.74 13.70 -7.36
C ASP A 142 13.11 14.93 -6.50
N GLY A 143 13.02 14.77 -5.17
CA GLY A 143 13.30 15.81 -4.18
C GLY A 143 12.14 16.79 -3.91
N SER A 144 11.07 16.78 -4.71
CA SER A 144 9.90 17.65 -4.55
C SER A 144 8.79 16.95 -3.78
N ILE A 145 8.15 17.63 -2.83
CA ILE A 145 7.03 17.06 -2.07
C ILE A 145 5.79 16.97 -2.95
N ILE A 146 5.18 15.79 -2.98
CA ILE A 146 3.86 15.52 -3.54
C ILE A 146 2.90 15.13 -2.42
N THR A 147 1.64 15.53 -2.52
CA THR A 147 0.60 15.18 -1.56
C THR A 147 -0.41 14.25 -2.21
N PHE A 148 -0.93 13.32 -1.42
CA PHE A 148 -2.01 12.42 -1.83
C PHE A 148 -3.30 12.94 -1.21
N SER A 149 -4.33 13.10 -2.02
CA SER A 149 -5.68 13.35 -1.51
C SER A 149 -6.19 12.11 -0.77
N ASP A 150 -7.16 12.29 0.12
CA ASP A 150 -7.83 11.17 0.79
C ASP A 150 -8.48 10.28 -0.27
N VAL A 151 -7.80 9.20 -0.60
CA VAL A 151 -8.16 8.29 -1.67
C VAL A 151 -9.06 7.25 -1.05
N ASN A 152 -10.37 7.34 -1.31
CA ASN A 152 -11.43 6.43 -0.83
C ASN A 152 -11.13 4.93 -1.09
N ASN A 153 -10.15 4.36 -0.39
CA ASN A 153 -9.50 3.07 -0.66
C ASN A 153 -8.97 2.89 -2.11
N GLU A 154 -8.58 3.97 -2.80
CA GLU A 154 -7.98 3.87 -4.15
C GLU A 154 -6.46 4.04 -4.11
N SER A 155 -5.70 3.29 -4.92
CA SER A 155 -4.24 3.45 -4.95
C SER A 155 -3.85 4.88 -5.34
N PRO A 156 -3.01 5.57 -4.55
CA PRO A 156 -2.50 6.88 -4.92
C PRO A 156 -1.56 6.76 -6.11
N PHE A 157 -1.45 7.85 -6.88
CA PHE A 157 -0.58 7.90 -8.05
C PHE A 157 0.58 8.88 -7.86
N ILE A 158 1.78 8.48 -8.31
CA ILE A 158 2.83 9.42 -8.68
C ILE A 158 2.71 9.74 -10.17
N TYR A 159 2.71 11.02 -10.52
CA TYR A 159 2.61 11.45 -11.91
C TYR A 159 4.00 11.66 -12.52
N ILE A 160 4.26 10.98 -13.62
CA ILE A 160 5.51 11.04 -14.37
C ILE A 160 5.18 11.67 -15.72
N ARG A 161 5.77 12.85 -15.98
CA ARG A 161 5.56 13.62 -17.21
C ARG A 161 6.79 13.51 -18.10
N LYS A 162 6.58 13.36 -19.41
CA LYS A 162 7.65 13.31 -20.42
C LYS A 162 8.45 14.61 -20.45
#